data_AF-A0A3L7N5W4-F1
#
_entry.id   AF-A0A3L7N5W4-F1
#
_cell.length_a   1.000
_cell.length_b   1.000
_cell.length_c   1.000
_cell.angle_alpha   90.00
_cell.angle_beta   90.00
_cell.angle_gamma   90.00
#
_symmetry.space_group_name_H-M   'P 1'
#
loop_
_entity.id
_entity.type
_entity.pdbx_description
1 polymer ?
#
loop_
_entity_poly.entity_id
_entity_poly.type
_entity_poly.pdbx_seq_one_letter_code
_entity_poly.pdbx_strand_id
1 'polypeptide(L)'
;MILPRGLVFITTCWIFGAWCLCIGIRPPIQPSIASYLPGVRLFMSAMSIGLCVAWPMLRLSERPTQAPIRQVMIDFLTISVLVHVVLWPLRLATNWSTSRMGLIDLFIFAWGLLIAAILALTTGSRMAFERVAAMILILMISLMGPIAYFVCLRMNWQTPPLWLDGPILGVLRDTLGGGLNPDALSWNSTYGVCIAAAAAWLVVLLLGATATKPVKNASLNHG
;
A
#
# COMPACT_ATOMS: atom_id res chain seq x y z
N MET A 1 -11.06 19.04 6.46
CA MET A 1 -9.69 18.62 6.10
C MET A 1 -9.04 18.07 7.36
N ILE A 2 -8.81 16.77 7.44
CA ILE A 2 -7.94 16.22 8.49
C ILE A 2 -6.55 16.82 8.20
N LEU A 3 -6.06 17.68 9.09
CA LEU A 3 -4.66 18.11 9.02
C LEU A 3 -3.76 16.87 9.14
N PRO A 4 -2.54 16.88 8.57
CA PRO A 4 -1.57 15.77 8.67
C PRO A 4 -1.45 15.18 10.08
N ARG A 5 -1.61 16.01 11.12
CA ARG A 5 -1.64 15.60 12.54
C ARG A 5 -2.64 14.48 12.88
N GLY A 6 -3.85 14.50 12.31
CA GLY A 6 -4.87 13.49 12.60
C GLY A 6 -4.54 12.16 11.91
N LEU A 7 -4.00 12.24 10.69
CA LEU A 7 -3.53 11.08 9.95
C LEU A 7 -2.39 10.38 10.68
N VAL A 8 -1.39 11.15 11.14
CA VAL A 8 -0.28 10.65 11.95
C VAL A 8 -0.81 9.90 13.18
N PHE A 9 -1.75 10.50 13.93
CA PHE A 9 -2.31 9.87 15.12
C PHE A 9 -3.01 8.53 14.80
N ILE A 10 -3.85 8.49 13.77
CA ILE A 10 -4.55 7.27 13.35
C ILE A 10 -3.56 6.21 12.88
N THR A 11 -2.57 6.58 12.08
CA THR A 11 -1.51 5.67 11.60
C THR A 11 -0.69 5.12 12.77
N THR A 12 -0.30 5.95 13.73
CA THR A 12 0.39 5.49 14.94
C THR A 12 -0.47 4.53 15.76
N CYS A 13 -1.77 4.83 15.92
CA CYS A 13 -2.71 3.91 16.59
C CYS A 13 -2.83 2.57 15.85
N TRP A 14 -2.87 2.59 14.51
CA TRP A 14 -2.87 1.38 13.69
C TRP A 14 -1.59 0.57 13.89
N ILE A 15 -0.43 1.21 13.81
CA ILE A 15 0.88 0.57 14.04
C ILE A 15 0.91 -0.07 15.43
N PHE A 16 0.51 0.67 16.46
CA PHE A 16 0.50 0.18 17.83
C PHE A 16 -0.48 -0.99 18.02
N GLY A 17 -1.70 -0.88 17.48
CA GLY A 17 -2.70 -1.94 17.53
C GLY A 17 -2.25 -3.19 16.79
N ALA A 18 -1.69 -3.05 15.59
CA ALA A 18 -1.12 -4.16 14.83
C ALA A 18 0.05 -4.82 15.56
N TRP A 19 0.91 -4.04 16.20
CA TRP A 19 2.00 -4.57 17.02
C TRP A 19 1.46 -5.38 18.22
N CYS A 20 0.47 -4.83 18.94
CA CYS A 20 -0.19 -5.53 20.04
C CYS A 20 -0.87 -6.83 19.61
N LEU A 21 -1.52 -6.83 18.44
CA LEU A 21 -2.25 -8.00 17.93
C LEU A 21 -1.31 -9.08 17.39
N CYS A 22 -0.27 -8.70 16.66
CA CYS A 22 0.59 -9.65 15.95
C CYS A 22 1.77 -10.15 16.79
N ILE A 23 2.37 -9.29 17.61
CA ILE A 23 3.55 -9.62 18.43
C ILE A 23 3.12 -9.79 19.89
N GLY A 24 2.34 -8.83 20.41
CA GLY A 24 1.76 -8.85 21.74
C GLY A 24 2.74 -8.61 22.88
N ILE A 25 2.19 -8.47 24.09
CA ILE A 25 2.96 -8.33 25.34
C ILE A 25 3.25 -9.74 25.86
N ARG A 26 4.35 -10.35 25.43
CA ARG A 26 4.74 -11.70 25.88
C ARG A 26 5.77 -11.62 27.02
N PRO A 27 5.57 -12.34 28.14
CA PRO A 27 6.58 -12.44 29.20
C PRO A 27 7.82 -13.18 28.69
N PRO A 28 9.00 -12.94 29.28
CA PRO A 28 10.27 -13.50 28.81
C PRO A 28 10.39 -14.97 29.22
N ILE A 29 9.71 -15.86 28.51
CA ILE A 29 9.83 -17.31 28.69
C ILE A 29 10.45 -17.84 27.40
N GLN A 30 11.79 -17.77 27.37
CA GLN A 30 12.72 -18.17 26.29
C GLN A 30 12.60 -17.39 24.97
N PRO A 31 13.43 -16.34 24.77
CA PRO A 31 13.45 -15.59 23.52
C PRO A 31 14.19 -16.36 22.43
N SER A 32 13.53 -17.34 21.81
CA SER A 32 14.00 -17.88 20.53
C SER A 32 13.48 -16.98 19.40
N ILE A 33 14.35 -16.55 18.49
CA ILE A 33 13.99 -15.74 17.30
C ILE A 33 12.86 -16.42 16.49
N ALA A 34 12.84 -17.76 16.50
CA ALA A 34 11.82 -18.56 15.82
C ALA A 34 10.40 -18.31 16.37
N SER A 35 10.26 -17.96 17.65
CA SER A 35 8.97 -17.71 18.29
C SER A 35 8.34 -16.37 17.90
N TYR A 36 9.15 -15.39 17.46
CA TYR A 36 8.68 -14.04 17.08
C TYR A 36 8.41 -13.88 15.58
N LEU A 37 9.08 -14.69 14.76
CA LEU A 37 9.04 -14.56 13.30
C LEU A 37 7.61 -14.62 12.72
N PRO A 38 6.69 -15.50 13.17
CA PRO A 38 5.30 -15.48 12.69
C PRO A 38 4.58 -14.17 13.01
N GLY A 39 4.81 -13.61 14.20
CA GLY A 39 4.21 -12.34 14.61
C GLY A 39 4.73 -11.15 13.80
N VAL A 40 6.04 -11.12 13.52
CA VAL A 40 6.66 -10.09 12.66
C VAL A 40 6.10 -10.16 11.23
N ARG A 41 5.92 -11.36 10.68
CA ARG A 41 5.31 -11.57 9.35
C ARG A 41 3.89 -11.00 9.27
N LEU A 42 3.05 -11.36 10.23
CA LEU A 42 1.68 -10.84 10.31
C LEU A 42 1.65 -9.33 10.53
N PHE A 43 2.58 -8.79 11.32
CA PHE A 43 2.72 -7.36 11.54
C PHE A 43 3.05 -6.62 10.23
N MET A 44 4.01 -7.12 9.44
CA MET A 44 4.33 -6.55 8.12
C MET A 44 3.13 -6.57 7.18
N SER A 45 2.38 -7.67 7.13
CA SER A 45 1.14 -7.75 6.34
C SER A 45 0.07 -6.78 6.83
N ALA A 46 -0.07 -6.60 8.14
CA ALA A 46 -0.97 -5.61 8.72
C ALA A 46 -0.56 -4.17 8.35
N MET A 47 0.74 -3.89 8.21
CA MET A 47 1.21 -2.60 7.69
C MET A 47 0.82 -2.39 6.23
N SER A 48 0.95 -3.43 5.39
CA SER A 48 0.47 -3.39 4.00
C SER A 48 -1.03 -3.14 3.91
N ILE A 49 -1.84 -3.73 4.80
CA ILE A 49 -3.28 -3.47 4.88
C ILE A 49 -3.55 -2.01 5.26
N GLY A 50 -2.84 -1.48 6.26
CA GLY A 50 -2.97 -0.09 6.68
C GLY A 50 -2.71 0.90 5.54
N LEU A 51 -1.61 0.67 4.81
CA LEU A 51 -1.17 1.52 3.69
C LEU A 51 -2.07 1.37 2.45
N CYS A 52 -2.42 0.14 2.06
CA CYS A 52 -3.12 -0.12 0.79
C CYS A 52 -4.64 -0.13 0.90
N VAL A 53 -5.21 -0.31 2.10
CA VAL A 53 -6.66 -0.45 2.29
C VAL A 53 -7.19 0.58 3.27
N ALA A 54 -6.72 0.59 4.51
CA ALA A 54 -7.36 1.38 5.57
C ALA A 54 -7.34 2.89 5.27
N TRP A 55 -6.18 3.43 4.90
CA TRP A 55 -6.05 4.84 4.55
C TRP A 55 -6.84 5.24 3.29
N PRO A 56 -6.75 4.53 2.15
CA PRO A 56 -7.52 4.87 0.97
C PRO A 56 -9.04 4.81 1.19
N MET A 57 -9.53 3.85 1.97
CA MET A 57 -10.95 3.78 2.34
C MET A 57 -11.37 5.00 3.14
N LEU A 58 -10.60 5.35 4.18
CA LEU A 58 -10.85 6.56 4.98
C LEU A 58 -10.92 7.80 4.08
N ARG A 59 -9.98 7.93 3.15
CA ARG A 59 -9.89 9.06 2.23
C ARG A 59 -11.07 9.13 1.27
N LEU A 60 -11.49 7.99 0.71
CA LEU A 60 -12.64 7.90 -0.18
C LEU A 60 -13.98 8.09 0.56
N SER A 61 -14.00 8.08 1.89
CA SER A 61 -15.18 8.44 2.70
C SER A 61 -15.28 9.93 3.02
N GLU A 62 -14.22 10.73 2.82
CA GLU A 62 -14.24 12.17 3.14
C GLU A 62 -15.04 13.00 2.11
N ARG A 63 -15.00 14.34 2.18
CA ARG A 63 -15.54 15.19 1.11
C ARG A 63 -14.54 15.31 -0.04
N PRO A 64 -15.00 15.49 -1.30
CA PRO A 64 -14.12 15.73 -2.44
C PRO A 64 -13.18 16.91 -2.19
N THR A 65 -11.93 16.79 -2.63
CA THR A 65 -10.91 17.82 -2.43
C THR A 65 -10.64 18.61 -3.71
N GLN A 66 -10.24 19.87 -3.56
CA GLN A 66 -9.89 20.75 -4.69
C GLN A 66 -8.49 20.48 -5.25
N ALA A 67 -7.60 19.86 -4.46
CA ALA A 67 -6.22 19.55 -4.85
C ALA A 67 -5.89 18.06 -4.63
N PRO A 68 -6.50 17.14 -5.41
CA PRO A 68 -6.47 15.70 -5.13
C PRO A 68 -5.05 15.12 -5.17
N ILE A 69 -4.26 15.47 -6.18
CA ILE A 69 -2.90 14.97 -6.34
C ILE A 69 -2.02 15.36 -5.15
N ARG A 70 -1.95 16.66 -4.84
CA ARG A 70 -1.09 17.17 -3.76
C ARG A 70 -1.48 16.58 -2.41
N GLN A 71 -2.77 16.48 -2.13
CA GLN A 71 -3.23 15.96 -0.85
C GLN A 71 -2.93 14.47 -0.68
N VAL A 72 -3.21 13.67 -1.72
CA VAL A 72 -2.92 12.24 -1.70
C VAL A 72 -1.43 11.97 -1.57
N MET A 73 -0.57 12.79 -2.20
CA MET A 73 0.88 12.66 -2.04
C MET A 73 1.38 13.01 -0.65
N ILE A 74 0.88 14.08 -0.03
CA ILE A 74 1.24 14.43 1.34
C ILE A 74 0.81 13.32 2.30
N ASP A 75 -0.42 12.82 2.15
CA ASP A 75 -0.95 11.74 2.99
C ASP A 75 -0.13 10.45 2.80
N PHE A 76 0.14 10.05 1.55
CA PHE A 76 0.95 8.88 1.23
C PHE A 76 2.35 8.98 1.83
N LEU A 77 3.08 10.08 1.58
CA LEU A 77 4.44 10.26 2.10
C LEU A 77 4.46 10.21 3.63
N THR A 78 3.45 10.82 4.28
CA THR A 78 3.34 10.80 5.75
C THR A 78 3.20 9.38 6.27
N ILE A 79 2.31 8.59 5.69
CA ILE A 79 2.07 7.20 6.12
C ILE A 79 3.25 6.31 5.77
N SER A 80 3.78 6.41 4.56
CA SER A 80 4.95 5.65 4.11
C SER A 80 6.13 5.87 5.04
N VAL A 81 6.47 7.13 5.37
CA VAL A 81 7.57 7.41 6.30
C VAL A 81 7.33 6.74 7.65
N LEU A 82 6.12 6.83 8.22
CA LEU A 82 5.80 6.17 9.49
C LEU A 82 5.92 4.65 9.42
N VAL A 83 5.41 4.05 8.35
CA VAL A 83 5.48 2.60 8.14
C VAL A 83 6.93 2.14 7.97
N HIS A 84 7.70 2.78 7.10
CA HIS A 84 9.08 2.38 6.79
C HIS A 84 10.04 2.60 7.97
N VAL A 85 9.86 3.66 8.75
CA VAL A 85 10.63 3.89 9.99
C VAL A 85 10.42 2.76 11.01
N VAL A 86 9.23 2.16 11.05
CA VAL A 86 8.92 1.04 11.94
C VAL A 86 9.33 -0.31 11.35
N LEU A 87 9.24 -0.47 10.03
CA LEU A 87 9.62 -1.71 9.35
C LEU A 87 11.14 -1.93 9.39
N TRP A 88 11.94 -0.89 9.19
CA TRP A 88 13.40 -1.05 9.06
C TRP A 88 14.09 -1.69 10.28
N PRO A 89 13.79 -1.27 11.54
CA PRO A 89 14.36 -1.91 12.73
C PRO A 89 13.98 -3.38 12.90
N LEU A 90 12.89 -3.87 12.28
CA LEU A 90 12.51 -5.29 12.34
C LEU A 90 13.58 -6.21 11.74
N ARG A 91 14.46 -5.68 10.89
CA ARG A 91 15.65 -6.39 10.44
C ARG A 91 16.53 -6.85 11.63
N LEU A 92 16.65 -6.05 12.69
CA LEU A 92 17.45 -6.42 13.86
C LEU A 92 16.82 -7.58 14.65
N ALA A 93 15.51 -7.77 14.52
CA ALA A 93 14.76 -8.85 15.16
C ALA A 93 14.62 -10.10 14.27
N THR A 94 15.17 -10.08 13.05
CA THR A 94 15.03 -11.16 12.07
C THR A 94 16.39 -11.54 11.47
N ASN A 95 16.47 -12.73 10.89
CA ASN A 95 17.70 -13.19 10.22
C ASN A 95 17.77 -12.76 8.75
N TRP A 96 16.89 -11.88 8.28
CA TRP A 96 16.82 -11.50 6.87
C TRP A 96 18.01 -10.63 6.45
N SER A 97 18.52 -10.86 5.24
CA SER A 97 19.56 -10.02 4.67
C SER A 97 19.05 -8.61 4.38
N THR A 98 19.96 -7.65 4.26
CA THR A 98 19.62 -6.26 3.88
C THR A 98 18.85 -6.21 2.57
N SER A 99 19.21 -7.06 1.61
CA SER A 99 18.58 -7.08 0.29
C SER A 99 17.16 -7.64 0.35
N ARG A 100 16.88 -8.65 1.17
CA ARG A 100 15.52 -9.17 1.38
C ARG A 100 14.63 -8.13 2.06
N MET A 101 15.13 -7.47 3.10
CA MET A 101 14.37 -6.41 3.77
C MET A 101 14.10 -5.23 2.83
N GLY A 102 15.12 -4.79 2.07
CA GLY A 102 14.97 -3.73 1.07
C GLY A 102 13.98 -4.09 -0.05
N LEU A 103 13.91 -5.35 -0.46
CA LEU A 103 12.93 -5.82 -1.43
C LEU A 103 11.50 -5.71 -0.88
N ILE A 104 11.26 -6.19 0.35
CA ILE A 104 9.94 -6.13 1.00
C ILE A 104 9.51 -4.67 1.19
N ASP A 105 10.45 -3.82 1.61
CA ASP A 105 10.24 -2.39 1.81
C ASP A 105 9.82 -1.70 0.51
N LEU A 106 10.59 -1.92 -0.56
CA LEU A 106 10.29 -1.41 -1.90
C LEU A 106 8.95 -1.94 -2.43
N PHE A 107 8.64 -3.22 -2.19
CA PHE A 107 7.39 -3.84 -2.62
C PHE A 107 6.18 -3.18 -1.94
N ILE A 108 6.23 -2.99 -0.63
CA ILE A 108 5.18 -2.30 0.14
C ILE A 108 5.02 -0.85 -0.35
N PHE A 109 6.14 -0.16 -0.55
CA PHE A 109 6.13 1.21 -1.05
C PHE A 109 5.50 1.30 -2.45
N ALA A 110 5.89 0.41 -3.37
CA ALA A 110 5.41 0.40 -4.75
C ALA A 110 3.90 0.14 -4.84
N TRP A 111 3.38 -0.83 -4.07
CA TRP A 111 1.93 -1.05 -3.99
C TRP A 111 1.20 0.14 -3.38
N GLY A 112 1.72 0.72 -2.29
CA GLY A 112 1.14 1.91 -1.70
C GLY A 112 1.10 3.08 -2.69
N LEU A 113 2.17 3.26 -3.48
CA LEU A 113 2.27 4.28 -4.51
C LEU A 113 1.28 4.06 -5.65
N LEU A 114 1.07 2.81 -6.07
CA LEU A 114 0.05 2.43 -7.06
C LEU A 114 -1.36 2.76 -6.56
N ILE A 115 -1.69 2.41 -5.31
CA ILE A 115 -2.99 2.74 -4.72
C ILE A 115 -3.17 4.25 -4.57
N ALA A 116 -2.12 4.98 -4.20
CA ALA A 116 -2.12 6.44 -4.16
C ALA A 116 -2.42 7.05 -5.54
N ALA A 117 -1.94 6.47 -6.64
CA ALA A 117 -2.28 6.92 -8.00
C ALA A 117 -3.79 6.79 -8.27
N ILE A 118 -4.38 5.63 -7.97
CA ILE A 118 -5.82 5.38 -8.13
C ILE A 118 -6.63 6.37 -7.28
N LEU A 119 -6.17 6.63 -6.05
CA LEU A 119 -6.80 7.56 -5.14
C LEU A 119 -6.72 9.01 -5.64
N ALA A 120 -5.59 9.43 -6.21
CA ALA A 120 -5.42 10.76 -6.78
C ALA A 120 -6.39 11.03 -7.95
N LEU A 121 -6.70 10.02 -8.76
CA LEU A 121 -7.67 10.13 -9.85
C LEU A 121 -9.11 10.29 -9.36
N THR A 122 -9.45 9.70 -8.22
CA THR A 122 -10.84 9.50 -7.79
C THR A 122 -11.27 10.45 -6.68
N THR A 123 -10.33 10.97 -5.87
CA THR A 123 -10.63 11.87 -4.74
C THR A 123 -11.18 13.23 -5.18
N GLY A 124 -10.91 13.65 -6.43
CA GLY A 124 -11.47 14.88 -7.00
C GLY A 124 -12.93 14.74 -7.44
N SER A 125 -13.44 13.52 -7.58
CA SER A 125 -14.78 13.29 -8.10
C SER A 125 -15.87 13.61 -7.08
N ARG A 126 -16.94 14.26 -7.55
CA ARG A 126 -18.17 14.49 -6.77
C ARG A 126 -19.17 13.34 -6.89
N MET A 127 -18.99 12.43 -7.85
CA MET A 127 -19.93 11.35 -8.10
C MET A 127 -19.69 10.20 -7.11
N ALA A 128 -20.74 9.82 -6.39
CA ALA A 128 -20.66 8.70 -5.42
C ALA A 128 -20.26 7.39 -6.11
N PHE A 129 -20.72 7.16 -7.34
CA PHE A 129 -20.42 5.96 -8.11
C PHE A 129 -18.92 5.77 -8.36
N GLU A 130 -18.20 6.81 -8.79
CA GLU A 130 -16.75 6.72 -9.05
C GLU A 130 -15.96 6.41 -7.78
N ARG A 131 -16.39 6.94 -6.64
CA ARG A 131 -15.75 6.67 -5.34
C ARG A 131 -15.99 5.25 -4.87
N VAL A 132 -17.21 4.74 -5.02
CA VAL A 132 -17.54 3.34 -4.70
C VAL A 132 -16.80 2.39 -5.64
N ALA A 133 -16.73 2.69 -6.94
CA ALA A 133 -15.96 1.91 -7.90
C ALA A 133 -14.46 1.88 -7.53
N ALA A 134 -13.90 3.01 -7.10
CA ALA A 134 -12.52 3.09 -6.62
C ALA A 134 -12.31 2.27 -5.34
N MET A 135 -13.25 2.33 -4.38
CA MET A 135 -13.20 1.50 -3.18
C MET A 135 -13.20 0.00 -3.54
N ILE A 136 -14.12 -0.43 -4.41
CA ILE A 136 -14.19 -1.82 -4.87
C ILE A 136 -12.89 -2.21 -5.57
N LEU A 137 -12.35 -1.37 -6.45
CA LEU A 137 -11.11 -1.64 -7.17
C LEU A 137 -9.92 -1.82 -6.21
N ILE A 138 -9.76 -0.93 -5.22
CA ILE A 138 -8.69 -1.01 -4.22
C ILE A 138 -8.81 -2.27 -3.38
N LEU A 139 -10.04 -2.62 -2.96
CA LEU A 139 -10.30 -3.86 -2.24
C LEU A 139 -9.99 -5.09 -3.09
N MET A 140 -10.42 -5.10 -4.36
CA MET A 140 -10.15 -6.20 -5.28
C MET A 140 -8.66 -6.38 -5.50
N ILE A 141 -7.88 -5.30 -5.73
CA ILE A 141 -6.42 -5.37 -5.87
C ILE A 141 -5.78 -5.92 -4.59
N SER A 142 -6.24 -5.46 -3.42
CA SER A 142 -5.66 -5.85 -2.13
C SER A 142 -5.98 -7.30 -1.75
N LEU A 143 -7.18 -7.78 -2.10
CA LEU A 143 -7.66 -9.13 -1.82
C LEU A 143 -7.37 -10.13 -2.95
N MET A 144 -6.88 -9.67 -4.09
CA MET A 144 -6.58 -10.52 -5.26
C MET A 144 -5.68 -11.70 -4.88
N GLY A 145 -4.64 -11.46 -4.08
CA GLY A 145 -3.74 -12.51 -3.59
C GLY A 145 -4.45 -13.58 -2.75
N PRO A 146 -5.02 -13.22 -1.59
CA PRO A 146 -5.76 -14.16 -0.76
C PRO A 146 -6.85 -14.93 -1.52
N ILE A 147 -7.59 -14.26 -2.40
CA ILE A 147 -8.63 -14.88 -3.23
C ILE A 147 -8.01 -15.88 -4.21
N ALA A 148 -6.96 -15.49 -4.94
CA ALA A 148 -6.26 -16.36 -5.89
C ALA A 148 -5.68 -17.59 -5.19
N TYR A 149 -5.09 -17.42 -4.01
CA TYR A 149 -4.59 -18.53 -3.20
C TYR A 149 -5.70 -19.49 -2.79
N PHE A 150 -6.83 -18.96 -2.32
CA PHE A 150 -7.98 -19.78 -1.94
C PHE A 150 -8.55 -20.57 -3.12
N VAL A 151 -8.62 -19.96 -4.31
CA VAL A 151 -9.06 -20.63 -5.55
C VAL A 151 -8.07 -21.73 -5.94
N CYS A 152 -6.77 -21.47 -5.95
CA CYS A 152 -5.75 -22.49 -6.24
C CYS A 152 -5.85 -23.68 -5.28
N LEU A 153 -6.05 -23.41 -3.98
CA LEU A 153 -6.20 -24.43 -2.95
C LEU A 153 -7.47 -25.28 -3.17
N ARG A 154 -8.58 -24.66 -3.59
CA ARG A 154 -9.82 -25.38 -3.92
C ARG A 154 -9.72 -26.20 -5.20
N MET A 155 -8.99 -25.70 -6.21
CA MET A 155 -8.83 -26.34 -7.52
C MET A 155 -7.65 -27.32 -7.56
N ASN A 156 -6.94 -27.49 -6.44
CA ASN A 156 -5.73 -28.31 -6.32
C ASN A 156 -4.63 -27.94 -7.34
N TRP A 157 -4.55 -26.66 -7.69
CA TRP A 157 -3.55 -26.12 -8.59
C TRP A 157 -2.26 -25.79 -7.84
N GLN A 158 -1.14 -25.80 -8.56
CA GLN A 158 0.10 -25.21 -8.06
C GLN A 158 -0.13 -23.72 -7.78
N THR A 159 0.62 -23.20 -6.81
CA THR A 159 0.51 -21.83 -6.24
C THR A 159 0.16 -20.75 -7.26
N PRO A 160 -0.59 -19.71 -6.87
CA PRO A 160 -1.03 -18.68 -7.80
C PRO A 160 0.16 -18.01 -8.51
N PRO A 161 -0.05 -17.53 -9.76
CA PRO A 161 0.96 -16.74 -10.46
C PRO A 161 1.37 -15.52 -9.63
N LEU A 162 2.67 -15.21 -9.60
CA LEU A 162 3.27 -14.19 -8.72
C LEU A 162 2.73 -12.77 -8.94
N TRP A 163 2.17 -12.49 -10.11
CA TRP A 163 1.58 -11.20 -10.43
C TRP A 163 0.17 -11.02 -9.82
N LEU A 164 -0.44 -12.09 -9.30
CA LEU A 164 -1.74 -12.07 -8.62
C LEU A 164 -1.64 -11.93 -7.10
N ASP A 165 -0.44 -11.93 -6.51
CA ASP A 165 -0.26 -11.97 -5.06
C ASP A 165 -0.77 -10.70 -4.33
N GLY A 166 -0.91 -9.58 -5.05
CA GLY A 166 -1.30 -8.31 -4.43
C GLY A 166 -0.36 -7.87 -3.29
N PRO A 167 -0.74 -6.81 -2.54
CA PRO A 167 0.11 -6.26 -1.49
C PRO A 167 0.22 -7.17 -0.26
N ILE A 168 -0.85 -7.88 0.12
CA ILE A 168 -0.89 -8.64 1.37
C ILE A 168 -0.19 -9.99 1.23
N LEU A 169 -0.59 -10.79 0.24
CA LEU A 169 -0.02 -12.12 0.04
C LEU A 169 1.43 -12.03 -0.47
N GLY A 170 1.78 -11.00 -1.25
CA GLY A 170 3.16 -10.79 -1.70
C GLY A 170 4.15 -10.61 -0.54
N VAL A 171 3.78 -9.80 0.47
CA VAL A 171 4.58 -9.64 1.69
C VAL A 171 4.65 -10.93 2.48
N LEU A 172 3.54 -11.67 2.61
CA LEU A 172 3.56 -12.98 3.28
C LEU A 172 4.46 -13.97 2.54
N ARG A 173 4.39 -14.03 1.21
CA ARG A 173 5.22 -14.91 0.39
C ARG A 173 6.70 -14.61 0.56
N ASP A 174 7.10 -13.36 0.41
CA ASP A 174 8.51 -12.96 0.48
C ASP A 174 9.08 -13.09 1.90
N THR A 175 8.23 -13.08 2.93
CA THR A 175 8.64 -13.31 4.32
C THR A 175 8.57 -14.78 4.76
N LEU A 176 7.69 -15.61 4.18
CA LEU A 176 7.50 -17.03 4.49
C LEU A 176 8.42 -17.95 3.67
N GLY A 177 8.50 -17.73 2.35
CA GLY A 177 9.09 -18.67 1.39
C GLY A 177 10.43 -18.26 0.78
N GLY A 178 10.92 -17.04 1.04
CA GLY A 178 12.06 -16.48 0.31
C GLY A 178 13.47 -16.88 0.80
N GLY A 179 13.63 -17.65 1.87
CA GLY A 179 14.96 -17.86 2.45
C GLY A 179 15.65 -16.54 2.88
N LEU A 180 16.97 -16.58 3.09
CA LEU A 180 17.73 -15.43 3.61
C LEU A 180 17.93 -14.31 2.57
N ASN A 181 18.01 -14.66 1.29
CA ASN A 181 18.33 -13.73 0.19
C ASN A 181 17.21 -13.71 -0.86
N PRO A 182 16.98 -12.57 -1.53
CA PRO A 182 15.99 -12.43 -2.60
C PRO A 182 16.34 -13.20 -3.87
N ASP A 183 15.39 -14.01 -4.33
CA ASP A 183 15.45 -14.68 -5.63
C ASP A 183 15.20 -13.67 -6.75
N ALA A 184 15.74 -13.93 -7.94
CA ALA A 184 15.53 -13.08 -9.13
C ALA A 184 14.04 -12.90 -9.46
N LEU A 185 13.23 -13.89 -9.15
CA LEU A 185 11.79 -13.89 -9.36
C LEU A 185 11.06 -12.88 -8.45
N SER A 186 11.42 -12.79 -7.17
CA SER A 186 10.89 -11.77 -6.25
C SER A 186 11.26 -10.36 -6.71
N TRP A 187 12.48 -10.16 -7.22
CA TRP A 187 12.91 -8.88 -7.79
C TRP A 187 12.10 -8.50 -9.02
N ASN A 188 11.93 -9.42 -9.97
CA ASN A 188 11.15 -9.18 -11.18
C ASN A 188 9.69 -8.82 -10.86
N SER A 189 9.08 -9.50 -9.89
CA SER A 189 7.74 -9.17 -9.40
C SER A 189 7.69 -7.76 -8.81
N THR A 190 8.66 -7.40 -7.97
CA THR A 190 8.75 -6.07 -7.34
C THR A 190 8.95 -4.96 -8.37
N TYR A 191 9.83 -5.16 -9.35
CA TYR A 191 10.04 -4.22 -10.45
C TYR A 191 8.79 -4.08 -11.32
N GLY A 192 8.05 -5.17 -11.57
CA GLY A 192 6.77 -5.11 -12.28
C GLY A 192 5.77 -4.17 -11.59
N VAL A 193 5.66 -4.25 -10.27
CA VAL A 193 4.79 -3.34 -9.49
C VAL A 193 5.32 -1.91 -9.51
N CYS A 194 6.63 -1.70 -9.44
CA CYS A 194 7.23 -0.35 -9.53
C CYS A 194 6.92 0.30 -10.89
N ILE A 195 7.05 -0.45 -11.98
CA ILE A 195 6.73 0.02 -13.34
C ILE A 195 5.23 0.34 -13.45
N ALA A 196 4.36 -0.52 -12.92
CA ALA A 196 2.92 -0.29 -12.90
C ALA A 196 2.57 0.99 -12.10
N ALA A 197 3.19 1.19 -10.94
CA ALA A 197 3.02 2.39 -10.11
C ALA A 197 3.48 3.65 -10.85
N ALA A 198 4.65 3.61 -11.49
CA ALA A 198 5.18 4.72 -12.29
C ALA A 198 4.26 5.04 -13.47
N ALA A 199 3.79 4.02 -14.20
CA ALA A 199 2.85 4.19 -15.31
C ALA A 199 1.52 4.81 -14.83
N ALA A 200 0.97 4.35 -13.72
CA ALA A 200 -0.25 4.91 -13.14
C ALA A 200 -0.07 6.40 -12.77
N TRP A 201 1.07 6.77 -12.19
CA TRP A 201 1.38 8.17 -11.88
C TRP A 201 1.57 9.03 -13.12
N LEU A 202 2.17 8.50 -14.20
CA LEU A 202 2.26 9.21 -15.47
C LEU A 202 0.85 9.52 -16.01
N VAL A 203 -0.08 8.57 -15.96
CA VAL A 203 -1.48 8.79 -16.35
C VAL A 203 -2.12 9.88 -15.48
N VAL A 204 -1.92 9.85 -14.15
CA VAL A 204 -2.45 10.87 -13.23
C VAL A 204 -1.94 12.27 -13.59
N LEU A 205 -0.64 12.40 -13.85
CA LEU A 205 -0.03 13.69 -14.20
C LEU A 205 -0.51 14.20 -15.56
N LEU A 206 -0.63 13.33 -16.55
CA LEU A 206 -1.13 13.69 -17.88
C LEU A 206 -2.58 14.17 -17.83
N LEU A 207 -3.46 13.45 -17.11
CA LEU A 207 -4.85 13.85 -16.92
C LEU A 207 -4.99 15.12 -16.07
N GLY A 208 -4.12 15.29 -15.07
CA GLY A 208 -4.06 16.51 -14.27
C GLY A 208 -3.69 17.74 -15.11
N ALA A 209 -2.71 17.59 -16.02
CA ALA A 209 -2.27 18.67 -16.90
C ALA A 209 -3.32 19.08 -17.95
N THR A 210 -4.10 18.12 -18.48
CA THR A 210 -5.15 18.42 -19.46
C THR A 210 -6.34 19.14 -18.83
N ALA A 211 -6.68 18.84 -17.58
CA ALA A 211 -7.77 19.50 -16.83
C ALA A 211 -7.47 20.97 -16.48
N THR A 212 -6.20 21.38 -16.41
CA THR A 212 -5.80 22.74 -16.04
C THR A 212 -5.75 23.76 -17.17
N LYS A 213 -6.09 23.40 -18.43
CA LYS A 213 -6.11 24.40 -19.51
C LYS A 213 -7.25 25.41 -19.28
N PRO A 214 -6.95 26.70 -19.05
CA PRO A 214 -7.99 27.70 -18.87
C PRO A 214 -8.77 27.85 -20.18
N VAL A 215 -10.10 27.80 -20.10
CA VAL A 215 -10.98 28.28 -21.15
C VAL A 215 -10.58 29.73 -21.40
N LYS A 216 -10.01 29.99 -22.57
CA LYS A 216 -9.64 31.33 -23.01
C LYS A 216 -10.96 32.11 -23.09
N ASN A 217 -11.28 32.89 -22.06
CA ASN A 217 -12.42 33.79 -22.09
C ASN A 217 -12.24 34.67 -23.32
N ALA A 218 -13.09 34.46 -24.34
CA ALA A 218 -13.17 35.37 -25.46
C ALA A 218 -13.52 36.73 -24.85
N SER A 219 -12.60 37.68 -24.95
CA SER A 219 -12.84 39.06 -24.58
C SER A 219 -14.07 39.52 -25.37
N LEU A 220 -15.18 39.70 -24.66
CA LEU A 220 -16.32 40.46 -25.12
C LEU A 220 -15.80 41.88 -25.39
N ASN A 221 -15.49 42.15 -26.65
CA ASN A 221 -15.34 43.52 -27.15
C ASN A 221 -16.73 44.16 -27.06
N HIS A 222 -16.96 44.91 -25.99
CA HIS A 222 -17.99 45.93 -25.94
C HIS A 222 -17.41 47.22 -26.54
N GLY A 223 -18.12 47.76 -27.54
CA GLY A 223 -17.98 49.16 -27.99
C GLY A 223 -17.16 49.33 -29.25
#